data_AF-A0A6V8DSL7-F1
#
_entry.id   AF-A0A6V8DSL7-F1
#
_cell.length_a   1.000
_cell.length_b   1.000
_cell.length_c   1.000
_cell.angle_alpha   90.00
_cell.angle_beta   90.00
_cell.angle_gamma   90.00
#
_symmetry.space_group_name_H-M   'P 1'
#
loop_
_entity.id
_entity.type
_entity.pdbx_description
1 polymer ?
#
loop_
_entity_poly.entity_id
_entity_poly.type
_entity_poly.pdbx_seq_one_letter_code
_entity_poly.pdbx_strand_id
1 'polypeptide(L)'
;KGAGIVAQFNLQGKVDFETGSFSKALGVQGGILAGTEMTRNHALNHSRSWLLSGSQPPGVAAAQKAAIEVLMDEPQHHAKLWENTDYFRKELQSLGFDTGASVTPIIPVMCGDSSVAKAMTKALGEEG
;
A
#
# COMPACT_ATOMS: atom_id res chain seq x y z
N LYS A 1 -1.24 2.49 13.00
CA LYS A 1 -2.70 2.37 12.73
C LYS A 1 -3.05 2.44 11.24
N GLY A 2 -2.10 2.22 10.31
CA GLY A 2 -2.43 2.10 8.88
C GLY A 2 -2.96 3.35 8.15
N ALA A 3 -3.02 4.52 8.81
CA ALA A 3 -3.59 5.74 8.25
C ALA A 3 -2.69 6.47 7.22
N GLY A 4 -1.65 5.82 6.72
CA GLY A 4 -0.75 6.37 5.70
C GLY A 4 0.35 7.31 6.23
N ILE A 5 1.17 7.78 5.28
CA ILE A 5 2.39 8.55 5.55
C ILE A 5 2.08 9.97 6.06
N VAL A 6 0.98 10.57 5.63
CA VAL A 6 0.52 11.89 6.11
C VAL A 6 0.25 11.83 7.61
N ALA A 7 -0.40 10.77 8.09
CA ALA A 7 -0.59 10.53 9.51
C ALA A 7 0.73 10.25 10.23
N GLN A 8 1.64 9.47 9.64
CA GLN A 8 2.96 9.17 10.23
C GLN A 8 3.79 10.44 10.50
N PHE A 9 3.72 11.44 9.62
CA PHE A 9 4.42 12.72 9.78
C PHE A 9 3.59 13.81 10.45
N ASN A 10 2.39 13.52 10.97
CA ASN A 10 1.49 14.49 11.59
C ASN A 10 1.17 15.69 10.65
N LEU A 11 0.90 15.38 9.38
CA LEU A 11 0.57 16.35 8.33
C LEU A 11 -0.91 16.36 7.95
N GLN A 12 -1.76 15.65 8.69
CA GLN A 12 -3.20 15.64 8.47
C GLN A 12 -3.75 17.08 8.55
N GLY A 13 -4.60 17.44 7.58
CA GLY A 13 -5.13 18.80 7.44
C GLY A 13 -4.14 19.83 6.86
N LYS A 14 -2.89 19.43 6.58
CA LYS A 14 -1.89 20.26 5.87
C LYS A 14 -1.72 19.87 4.40
N VAL A 15 -2.42 18.83 3.96
CA VAL A 15 -2.52 18.41 2.55
C VAL A 15 -3.95 18.64 2.07
N ASP A 16 -4.12 19.06 0.82
CA ASP A 16 -5.46 19.37 0.27
C ASP A 16 -6.35 18.13 0.12
N PHE A 17 -5.72 17.00 -0.24
CA PHE A 17 -6.37 15.70 -0.37
C PHE A 17 -5.34 14.58 -0.39
N GLU A 18 -5.82 13.37 -0.09
CA GLU A 18 -5.07 12.12 -0.17
C GLU A 18 -5.74 11.20 -1.18
N THR A 19 -4.94 10.43 -1.90
CA THR A 19 -5.43 9.38 -2.79
C THR A 19 -4.88 8.04 -2.36
N GLY A 20 -5.62 6.99 -2.67
CA GLY A 20 -5.25 5.64 -2.28
C GLY A 20 -5.88 4.59 -3.18
N SER A 21 -5.48 3.35 -2.94
CA SER A 21 -6.02 2.18 -3.64
C SER A 21 -6.42 1.13 -2.63
N PHE A 22 -7.57 0.51 -2.88
CA PHE A 22 -8.03 -0.63 -2.10
C PHE A 22 -7.28 -1.93 -2.48
N SER A 23 -6.57 -1.96 -3.62
CA SER A 23 -5.99 -3.19 -4.21
C SER A 23 -4.63 -3.60 -3.67
N LYS A 24 -4.23 -3.04 -2.53
CA LYS A 24 -2.94 -3.33 -1.89
C LYS A 24 -3.19 -3.85 -0.48
N ALA A 25 -2.82 -3.07 0.53
CA ALA A 25 -2.97 -3.45 1.94
C ALA A 25 -4.41 -3.80 2.34
N LEU A 26 -5.41 -3.24 1.67
CA LEU A 26 -6.83 -3.48 1.97
C LEU A 26 -7.41 -4.70 1.24
N GLY A 27 -6.70 -5.30 0.27
CA GLY A 27 -7.11 -6.57 -0.35
C GLY A 27 -8.40 -6.55 -1.20
N VAL A 28 -8.87 -5.38 -1.65
CA VAL A 28 -10.12 -5.21 -2.42
C VAL A 28 -9.87 -4.43 -3.72
N GLN A 29 -10.80 -4.35 -4.67
CA GLN A 29 -10.63 -3.51 -5.85
C GLN A 29 -11.04 -2.05 -5.57
N GLY A 30 -10.38 -1.07 -6.21
CA GLY A 30 -10.87 0.31 -6.30
C GLY A 30 -9.84 1.37 -5.91
N GLY A 31 -10.23 2.63 -6.06
CA GLY A 31 -9.46 3.81 -5.65
C GLY A 31 -10.25 4.67 -4.67
N ILE A 32 -9.54 5.52 -3.94
CA ILE A 32 -10.13 6.51 -3.03
C ILE A 32 -9.47 7.87 -3.26
N LEU A 33 -10.28 8.92 -3.13
CA LEU A 33 -9.83 10.30 -2.94
C LEU A 33 -10.53 10.82 -1.69
N ALA A 34 -9.75 11.26 -0.71
CA ALA A 34 -10.23 11.81 0.55
C ALA A 34 -9.70 13.25 0.70
N GLY A 35 -10.57 14.17 1.08
CA GLY A 35 -10.21 15.58 1.22
C GLY A 35 -11.40 16.38 1.73
N THR A 36 -11.35 17.70 1.55
CA THR A 36 -12.46 18.58 1.93
C THR A 36 -13.73 18.29 1.13
N GLU A 37 -14.87 18.78 1.61
CA GLU A 37 -16.12 18.75 0.86
C GLU A 37 -16.01 19.45 -0.50
N MET A 38 -15.25 20.55 -0.57
CA MET A 38 -14.96 21.23 -1.83
C MET A 38 -14.21 20.31 -2.79
N THR A 39 -13.18 19.60 -2.32
CA THR A 39 -12.43 18.63 -3.13
C THR A 39 -13.35 17.51 -3.63
N ARG A 40 -14.16 16.93 -2.74
CA ARG A 40 -15.13 15.88 -3.10
C ARG A 40 -16.10 16.36 -4.18
N ASN A 41 -16.73 17.51 -3.96
CA ASN A 41 -17.72 18.07 -4.89
C ASN A 41 -17.07 18.44 -6.23
N HIS A 42 -15.86 18.98 -6.22
CA HIS A 42 -15.11 19.26 -7.45
C HIS A 42 -14.83 17.97 -8.23
N ALA A 43 -14.31 16.93 -7.56
CA ALA A 43 -14.00 15.64 -8.18
C ALA A 43 -15.25 14.98 -8.79
N LEU A 44 -16.38 14.98 -8.07
CA LEU A 44 -17.65 14.41 -8.55
C LEU A 44 -18.16 15.08 -9.83
N ASN A 45 -17.93 16.39 -10.00
CA ASN A 45 -18.44 17.16 -11.13
C ASN A 45 -17.47 17.31 -12.31
N HIS A 46 -16.17 17.05 -12.11
CA HIS A 46 -15.14 17.29 -13.14
C HIS A 46 -14.36 16.04 -13.54
N SER A 47 -14.37 14.97 -12.74
CA SER A 47 -13.64 13.76 -13.04
C SER A 47 -14.35 12.94 -14.12
N ARG A 48 -13.80 12.94 -15.33
CA ARG A 48 -14.32 12.14 -16.46
C ARG A 48 -14.36 10.65 -16.12
N SER A 49 -13.33 10.13 -15.43
CA SER A 49 -13.26 8.72 -15.03
C SER A 49 -14.30 8.34 -13.98
N TRP A 50 -14.84 9.30 -13.23
CA TRP A 50 -15.97 9.08 -12.33
C TRP A 50 -17.30 9.19 -13.08
N LEU A 51 -17.50 10.28 -13.82
CA LEU A 51 -18.77 10.60 -14.50
C LEU A 51 -19.13 9.61 -15.61
N LEU A 52 -18.14 9.05 -16.29
CA LEU A 52 -18.32 8.20 -17.47
C LEU A 52 -18.02 6.72 -17.17
N SER A 53 -18.11 6.31 -15.90
CA SER A 53 -17.87 4.93 -15.48
C SER A 53 -18.99 4.44 -14.55
N GLY A 54 -19.22 3.12 -14.54
CA GLY A 54 -20.15 2.49 -13.61
C GLY A 54 -19.63 2.57 -12.17
N SER A 55 -20.53 2.69 -11.20
CA SER A 55 -20.16 2.65 -9.79
C SER A 55 -19.58 1.29 -9.38
N GLN A 56 -18.92 1.25 -8.23
CA GLN A 56 -18.47 -0.01 -7.65
C GLN A 56 -19.67 -0.95 -7.41
N PRO A 57 -19.54 -2.27 -7.66
CA PRO A 57 -20.54 -3.23 -7.27
C PRO A 57 -20.79 -3.17 -5.74
N PRO A 58 -22.03 -3.30 -5.26
CA PRO A 58 -22.34 -3.17 -3.83
C PRO A 58 -21.51 -4.09 -2.92
N GLY A 59 -21.26 -5.33 -3.35
CA GLY A 59 -20.41 -6.27 -2.59
C GLY A 59 -18.95 -5.81 -2.48
N VAL A 60 -18.42 -5.14 -3.51
CA VAL A 60 -17.07 -4.56 -3.47
C VAL A 60 -17.03 -3.38 -2.50
N ALA A 61 -18.02 -2.50 -2.52
CA ALA A 61 -18.12 -1.38 -1.58
C ALA A 61 -18.24 -1.86 -0.12
N ALA A 62 -19.01 -2.92 0.14
CA ALA A 62 -19.11 -3.53 1.45
C ALA A 62 -17.76 -4.11 1.92
N ALA A 63 -17.04 -4.81 1.04
CA ALA A 63 -15.71 -5.35 1.34
C ALA A 63 -14.68 -4.23 1.61
N GLN A 64 -14.72 -3.14 0.85
CA GLN A 64 -13.86 -1.97 1.09
C GLN A 64 -14.09 -1.39 2.50
N LYS A 65 -15.36 -1.23 2.91
CA LYS A 65 -15.73 -0.76 4.25
C LYS A 65 -15.21 -1.71 5.33
N ALA A 66 -15.46 -3.01 5.19
CA ALA A 66 -15.01 -4.02 6.15
C ALA A 66 -13.47 -4.06 6.28
N ALA A 67 -12.74 -3.92 5.16
CA ALA A 67 -11.28 -3.87 5.19
C ALA A 67 -10.73 -2.66 5.97
N ILE A 68 -11.39 -1.49 5.85
CA ILE A 68 -11.04 -0.31 6.65
C ILE A 68 -11.34 -0.55 8.13
N GLU A 69 -12.50 -1.13 8.47
CA GLU A 69 -12.89 -1.45 9.84
C GLU A 69 -11.87 -2.39 10.49
N VAL A 70 -11.49 -3.48 9.80
CA VAL A 70 -10.42 -4.38 10.25
C VAL A 70 -9.10 -3.62 10.45
N LEU A 71 -8.69 -2.75 9.52
CA LEU A 71 -7.45 -1.99 9.67
C LEU A 71 -7.46 -1.06 10.92
N MET A 72 -8.63 -0.53 11.27
CA MET A 72 -8.81 0.37 12.41
C MET A 72 -8.89 -0.39 13.74
N ASP A 73 -9.60 -1.52 13.76
CA ASP A 73 -9.95 -2.26 14.97
C ASP A 73 -8.93 -3.36 15.32
N GLU A 74 -8.16 -3.83 14.34
CA GLU A 74 -7.17 -4.91 14.48
C GLU A 74 -5.72 -4.41 14.30
N PRO A 75 -5.16 -3.67 15.29
CA PRO A 75 -3.81 -3.09 15.18
C PRO A 75 -2.69 -4.12 15.10
N GLN A 76 -2.95 -5.39 15.49
CA GLN A 76 -1.99 -6.47 15.44
C GLN A 76 -1.45 -6.73 14.04
N HIS A 77 -2.25 -6.55 12.98
CA HIS A 77 -1.80 -6.76 11.60
C HIS A 77 -0.72 -5.77 11.20
N HIS A 78 -0.91 -4.50 11.56
CA HIS A 78 0.09 -3.46 11.32
C HIS A 78 1.35 -3.69 12.15
N ALA A 79 1.21 -4.07 13.43
CA ALA A 79 2.38 -4.38 14.27
C ALA A 79 3.17 -5.57 13.71
N LYS A 80 2.49 -6.64 13.31
CA LYS A 80 3.12 -7.84 12.75
C LYS A 80 3.81 -7.57 11.41
N LEU A 81 3.23 -6.71 10.56
CA LEU A 81 3.88 -6.27 9.32
C LEU A 81 5.25 -5.66 9.59
N TRP A 82 5.35 -4.76 10.57
CA TRP A 82 6.62 -4.10 10.90
C TRP A 82 7.63 -5.06 11.55
N GLU A 83 7.18 -5.92 12.47
CA GLU A 83 8.02 -6.98 13.04
C GLU A 83 8.63 -7.86 11.94
N ASN A 84 7.81 -8.33 11.00
CA ASN A 84 8.27 -9.15 9.88
C ASN A 84 9.19 -8.37 8.92
N THR A 85 8.90 -7.09 8.68
CA THR A 85 9.72 -6.21 7.85
C THR A 85 11.12 -6.06 8.43
N ASP A 86 11.21 -5.76 9.73
CA ASP A 86 12.50 -5.53 10.40
C ASP A 86 13.31 -6.82 10.50
N TYR A 87 12.65 -7.95 10.82
CA TYR A 87 13.28 -9.27 10.79
C TYR A 87 13.83 -9.60 9.41
N PHE A 88 13.00 -9.59 8.36
CA PHE A 88 13.41 -10.00 7.03
C PHE A 88 14.54 -9.12 6.46
N ARG A 89 14.45 -7.80 6.67
CA ARG A 89 15.51 -6.86 6.27
C ARG A 89 16.83 -7.19 6.96
N LYS A 90 16.80 -7.37 8.28
CA LYS A 90 18.00 -7.67 9.07
C LYS A 90 18.66 -8.96 8.59
N GLU A 91 17.87 -10.01 8.38
CA GLU A 91 18.41 -11.30 7.94
C GLU A 91 19.02 -11.19 6.53
N LEU A 92 18.35 -10.54 5.57
CA LEU A 92 18.92 -10.32 4.24
C LEU A 92 20.24 -9.54 4.27
N GLN A 93 20.30 -8.46 5.05
CA GLN A 93 21.53 -7.67 5.22
C GLN A 93 22.64 -8.48 5.88
N SER A 94 22.31 -9.36 6.84
CA SER A 94 23.28 -10.24 7.50
C SER A 94 23.91 -11.26 6.54
N LEU A 95 23.16 -11.66 5.50
CA LEU A 95 23.65 -12.51 4.40
C LEU A 95 24.45 -11.74 3.34
N GLY A 96 24.58 -10.42 3.48
CA GLY A 96 25.33 -9.56 2.57
C GLY A 96 24.52 -9.02 1.38
N PHE A 97 23.19 -9.17 1.36
CA PHE A 97 22.37 -8.55 0.33
C PHE A 97 22.25 -7.04 0.52
N ASP A 98 22.37 -6.29 -0.58
CA ASP A 98 22.07 -4.87 -0.61
C ASP A 98 20.56 -4.64 -0.72
N THR A 99 19.97 -4.06 0.33
CA THR A 99 18.54 -3.71 0.38
C THR A 99 18.25 -2.24 0.05
N GLY A 100 19.25 -1.50 -0.45
CA GLY A 100 19.21 -0.06 -0.63
C GLY A 100 18.87 0.70 0.65
N ALA A 101 18.38 1.93 0.50
CA ALA A 101 17.97 2.81 1.59
C ALA A 101 16.46 2.68 1.95
N SER A 102 15.82 1.55 1.62
CA SER A 102 14.40 1.39 1.93
C SER A 102 14.17 1.40 3.44
N VAL A 103 13.21 2.22 3.89
CA VAL A 103 12.71 2.28 5.27
C VAL A 103 11.25 1.84 5.37
N THR A 104 10.77 1.09 4.37
CA THR A 104 9.36 0.69 4.22
C THR A 104 9.21 -0.84 4.26
N PRO A 105 7.99 -1.38 4.36
CA PRO A 105 7.74 -2.81 4.19
C PRO A 105 8.11 -3.39 2.82
N ILE A 106 8.46 -2.56 1.84
CA ILE A 106 8.99 -3.01 0.55
C ILE A 106 10.52 -3.11 0.68
N ILE A 107 11.05 -4.33 0.66
CA ILE A 107 12.48 -4.61 0.83
C ILE A 107 13.05 -5.05 -0.53
N PRO A 108 13.71 -4.17 -1.29
CA PRO A 108 14.34 -4.57 -2.54
C PRO A 108 15.60 -5.40 -2.26
N VAL A 109 16.00 -6.23 -3.22
CA VAL A 109 17.33 -6.84 -3.28
C VAL A 109 17.99 -6.34 -4.56
N MET A 110 19.09 -5.61 -4.41
CA MET A 110 19.76 -4.93 -5.54
C MET A 110 20.63 -5.92 -6.32
N CYS A 111 20.12 -6.43 -7.44
CA CYS A 111 20.83 -7.40 -8.28
C CYS A 111 21.81 -6.77 -9.29
N GLY A 112 21.69 -5.46 -9.56
CA GLY A 112 22.42 -4.77 -10.61
C GLY A 112 21.95 -5.18 -12.01
N ASP A 113 22.50 -6.29 -12.53
CA ASP A 113 22.19 -6.75 -13.89
C ASP A 113 20.84 -7.48 -13.97
N SER A 114 20.09 -7.22 -15.03
CA SER A 114 18.78 -7.84 -15.26
C SER A 114 18.84 -9.37 -15.43
N SER A 115 19.93 -9.91 -15.98
CA SER A 115 20.14 -11.34 -16.13
C SER A 115 20.38 -12.03 -14.79
N VAL A 116 21.11 -11.37 -13.87
CA VAL A 116 21.30 -11.82 -12.48
C VAL A 116 19.96 -11.84 -11.75
N ALA A 117 19.16 -10.78 -11.87
CA ALA A 117 17.82 -10.74 -11.27
C ALA A 117 16.93 -11.89 -11.77
N LYS A 118 16.92 -12.15 -13.08
CA LYS A 118 16.17 -13.26 -13.67
C LYS A 118 16.66 -14.63 -13.19
N ALA A 119 17.98 -14.83 -13.13
CA ALA A 119 18.57 -16.07 -12.65
C ALA A 119 18.21 -16.32 -11.17
N MET A 120 18.27 -15.27 -10.34
CA MET A 120 17.85 -15.32 -8.94
C MET A 120 16.35 -15.66 -8.81
N THR A 121 15.47 -15.01 -9.58
CA THR A 121 14.03 -15.33 -9.57
C THR A 121 13.79 -16.79 -9.95
N LYS A 122 14.51 -17.32 -10.95
CA LYS A 122 14.39 -18.71 -11.35
C LYS A 122 14.82 -19.66 -10.23
N ALA A 123 15.99 -19.42 -9.63
CA ALA A 123 16.50 -20.25 -8.54
C ALA A 123 15.58 -20.23 -7.31
N LEU A 124 15.04 -19.06 -6.94
CA LEU A 124 14.05 -18.96 -5.86
C LEU A 124 12.79 -19.76 -6.18
N GLY A 125 12.26 -19.63 -7.40
CA GLY A 125 11.07 -20.38 -7.82
C GLY A 125 11.24 -21.90 -7.87
N GLU A 126 12.47 -22.41 -7.96
CA GLU A 126 12.79 -23.84 -7.83
C GLU A 126 12.70 -24.31 -6.36
N GLU A 127 12.81 -23.40 -5.39
CA GLU A 127 12.75 -23.66 -3.94
C GLU A 127 11.39 -23.32 -3.28
N GLY A 128 10.48 -22.63 -4.00
CA GLY A 128 9.13 -22.28 -3.57
C GLY A 128 8.92 -20.81 -3.21
#